data_AF-A0A1C5KGF8-F1
#
_entry.id   AF-A0A1C5KGF8-F1
#
_cell.length_a   1.000
_cell.length_b   1.000
_cell.length_c   1.000
_cell.angle_alpha   90.00
_cell.angle_beta   90.00
_cell.angle_gamma   90.00
#
_symmetry.space_group_name_H-M   'P 1'
#
loop_
_entity.id
_entity.type
_entity.pdbx_description
1 polymer ?
#
loop_
_entity_poly.entity_id
_entity_poly.type
_entity_poly.pdbx_seq_one_letter_code
_entity_poly.pdbx_strand_id
1 'polypeptide(L)' 'MQGHRELPYLIELAWRCLDHHRDRRCDKCTGSGFCPVVEAARTRIRAWRRYRSVFGRR' A
#
# COMPACT_ATOMS: atom_id res chain seq x y z
N MET A 1 -26.87 -5.71 4.00
CA MET A 1 -26.05 -4.52 3.68
C MET A 1 -24.68 -4.68 4.30
N GLN A 2 -23.75 -5.32 3.59
CA GLN A 2 -22.35 -5.42 4.01
C GLN A 2 -21.74 -4.02 3.92
N GLY A 3 -21.34 -3.44 5.05
CA GLY A 3 -20.62 -2.18 5.08
C GLY A 3 -19.27 -2.36 4.37
N HIS A 4 -19.24 -2.08 3.07
CA HIS A 4 -18.01 -1.87 2.33
C HIS A 4 -17.30 -0.69 3.02
N ARG A 5 -16.38 -0.99 3.94
CA ARG A 5 -15.37 -0.02 4.36
C ARG A 5 -14.55 0.28 3.11
N GLU A 6 -14.98 1.27 2.35
CA GLU A 6 -14.31 1.74 1.14
C GLU A 6 -12.84 1.94 1.48
N LEU A 7 -11.98 1.14 0.86
CA LEU A 7 -10.56 1.31 1.01
C LEU A 7 -10.23 2.64 0.33
N PRO A 8 -9.60 3.62 1.00
CA PRO A 8 -9.27 4.86 0.33
C PRO A 8 -8.47 4.56 -0.93
N TYR A 9 -8.80 5.24 -2.04
CA TYR A 9 -8.21 4.99 -3.35
C TYR A 9 -6.67 4.92 -3.33
N LEU A 10 -6.03 5.78 -2.52
CA LEU A 10 -4.57 5.79 -2.34
C LEU A 10 -4.01 4.49 -1.73
N ILE A 11 -4.79 3.78 -0.92
CA ILE A 11 -4.40 2.49 -0.34
C ILE A 11 -4.60 1.37 -1.36
N GLU A 12 -5.66 1.42 -2.17
CA GLU A 12 -5.84 0.48 -3.28
C GLU A 12 -4.69 0.59 -4.29
N LEU A 13 -4.34 1.82 -4.68
CA LEU A 13 -3.18 2.08 -5.53
C LEU A 13 -1.88 1.58 -4.91
N ALA A 14 -1.70 1.74 -3.60
CA ALA A 14 -0.52 1.21 -2.92
C ALA A 14 -0.44 -0.32 -3.03
N TRP A 15 -1.55 -1.04 -2.87
CA TRP A 15 -1.59 -2.49 -3.06
C TRP A 15 -1.29 -2.90 -4.50
N ARG A 16 -1.89 -2.24 -5.50
CA ARG A 16 -1.59 -2.49 -6.91
C ARG A 16 -0.13 -2.22 -7.25
N CYS A 17 0.48 -1.20 -6.64
CA CYS A 17 1.90 -0.93 -6.81
C CYS A 17 2.77 -2.08 -6.28
N LEU A 18 2.44 -2.65 -5.12
CA LEU A 18 3.17 -3.79 -4.56
C LEU A 18 3.00 -5.05 -5.41
N ASP A 19 1.78 -5.29 -5.90
CA ASP A 19 1.46 -6.41 -6.78
C ASP A 19 2.24 -6.33 -8.09
N HIS A 20 2.21 -5.17 -8.75
CA HIS A 20 3.01 -4.94 -9.96
C HIS A 20 4.52 -5.17 -9.72
N HIS A 21 5.03 -4.76 -8.55
CA HIS A 21 6.43 -4.92 -8.17
C HIS A 21 6.83 -6.35 -7.76
N ARG A 22 5.85 -7.25 -7.59
CA ARG A 22 6.11 -8.67 -7.34
C ARG A 22 6.66 -9.35 -8.60
N ASP A 23 6.10 -9.01 -9.75
CA ASP A 23 6.41 -9.63 -11.03
C ASP A 23 7.29 -8.76 -11.94
N ARG A 24 7.27 -7.42 -11.76
CA ARG A 24 8.03 -6.48 -12.59
C ARG A 24 8.82 -5.48 -11.76
N ARG A 25 10.10 -5.32 -12.09
CA ARG A 25 10.90 -4.19 -11.57
C ARG A 25 10.60 -2.96 -12.41
N CYS A 26 10.43 -1.81 -11.76
CA CYS A 26 10.39 -0.53 -12.46
C CYS A 26 11.80 0.06 -12.60
N ASP A 27 11.95 1.13 -13.37
CA ASP A 27 13.23 1.83 -13.57
C ASP A 27 13.83 2.41 -12.28
N LYS A 28 13.02 2.56 -11.23
CA LYS A 28 13.45 3.06 -9.91
C LYS A 28 13.89 1.93 -8.98
N CYS A 29 13.75 0.67 -9.38
CA CYS A 29 14.25 -0.47 -8.62
C CYS A 29 15.77 -0.51 -8.73
N THR A 30 16.45 -0.51 -7.58
CA THR A 30 17.88 -0.77 -7.54
C THR A 30 18.14 -2.26 -7.82
N GLY A 31 19.35 -2.58 -8.29
CA GLY A 31 19.79 -3.97 -8.48
C GLY A 31 19.74 -4.81 -7.20
N SER A 32 19.78 -4.16 -6.02
CA SER A 32 19.64 -4.76 -4.70
C SER A 32 18.19 -5.04 -4.26
N GLY A 33 17.20 -4.77 -5.11
CA GLY A 33 15.78 -5.04 -4.81
C GLY A 33 15.08 -3.95 -4.00
N PHE A 34 15.71 -2.80 -3.81
CA PHE A 34 15.08 -1.63 -3.19
C PHE A 34 14.30 -0.84 -4.24
N CYS A 35 13.10 -0.37 -3.91
CA CYS A 35 12.38 0.57 -4.75
C CYS A 35 11.69 1.63 -3.88
N PRO A 36 11.96 2.94 -4.10
CA PRO A 36 11.38 4.00 -3.29
C PRO A 36 9.84 4.05 -3.41
N VAL A 37 9.30 3.63 -4.56
CA VAL A 37 7.85 3.58 -4.78
C VAL A 37 7.20 2.47 -3.95
N VAL A 38 7.86 1.30 -3.87
CA VAL A 38 7.44 0.17 -3.02
C VAL A 38 7.47 0.57 -1.54
N GLU A 39 8.54 1.23 -1.10
CA GLU A 39 8.65 1.68 0.29
C GLU A 39 7.59 2.72 0.65
N ALA A 40 7.29 3.66 -0.25
CA ALA A 40 6.21 4.61 -0.07
C ALA A 40 4.84 3.91 -0.01
N ALA A 41 4.59 2.91 -0.86
CA ALA A 41 3.36 2.11 -0.84
C ALA A 41 3.21 1.32 0.47
N ARG A 42 4.27 0.63 0.94
CA ARG A 42 4.30 -0.07 2.24
C ARG A 42 4.01 0.89 3.39
N THR A 43 4.59 2.08 3.36
CA THR A 43 4.39 3.11 4.38
C THR A 43 2.93 3.56 4.44
N ARG A 44 2.29 3.84 3.30
CA ARG A 44 0.86 4.18 3.24
C ARG A 44 -0.03 3.09 3.81
N ILE A 45 0.23 1.83 3.47
CA ILE A 45 -0.54 0.69 3.97
C ILE A 45 -0.36 0.54 5.49
N ARG A 46 0.86 0.68 6.01
CA ARG A 46 1.12 0.65 7.47
C ARG A 46 0.39 1.79 8.19
N ALA A 47 0.46 3.01 7.65
CA ALA A 47 -0.23 4.17 8.20
C ALA A 47 -1.75 3.98 8.23
N TRP A 48 -2.34 3.45 7.15
CA TRP A 48 -3.77 3.14 7.09
C TRP A 48 -4.19 2.08 8.10
N ARG A 49 -3.41 1.00 8.24
CA ARG A 49 -3.66 -0.03 9.27
C ARG A 49 -3.62 0.58 10.68
N ARG A 50 -2.67 1.46 10.96
CA ARG A 50 -2.57 2.19 12.23
C ARG A 50 -3.80 3.08 12.45
N TYR A 51 -4.18 3.88 11.45
CA TYR A 51 -5.38 4.72 11.50
C TYR A 51 -6.64 3.88 11.78
N ARG A 52 -6.83 2.78 11.05
CA ARG A 52 -7.98 1.88 11.25
C ARG A 52 -7.95 1.18 12.61
N SER A 53 -6.78 0.87 13.16
CA SER A 53 -6.65 0.29 14.51
C SER A 53 -7.06 1.30 15.59
N VAL A 54 -6.63 2.56 15.46
CA VAL A 54 -6.90 3.62 16.44
C VAL A 54 -8.34 4.15 16.33
N PHE A 55 -8.84 4.37 15.12
CA PHE A 55 -10.11 5.06 14.87
C PHE A 55 -11.23 4.13 14.37
N GLY A 56 -10.93 2.91 13.93
CA GLY A 56 -11.92 1.96 13.42
C GLY A 56 -12.59 1.08 14.48
N ARG A 57 -12.37 1.39 15.77
CA ARG A 57 -12.94 0.71 16.94
C ARG A 57 -14.03 1.54 17.63
N ARG A 58 -14.62 2.50 16.92
CA ARG A 58 -15.76 3.29 17.35
C ARG A 58 -16.96 2.97 16.45
#